data_AF-A0AAW1QCA8-F1
#
_entry.id   AF-A0AAW1QCA8-F1
#
_cell.length_a   1.000
_cell.length_b   1.000
_cell.length_c   1.000
_cell.angle_alpha   90.00
_cell.angle_beta   90.00
_cell.angle_gamma   90.00
#
_symmetry.space_group_name_H-M   'P 1'
#
loop_
_entity.id
_entity.type
_entity.pdbx_description
1 polymer ?
#
loop_
_entity_poly.entity_id
_entity_poly.type
_entity_poly.pdbx_seq_one_letter_code
_entity_poly.pdbx_strand_id
1 'polypeptide(L)'
;MWPSFAWLLKDVIPAFKGQAEHDRSFTAHFCKVESSDLQIDVEEASYCWLMAIPLRLSLSRGHTSVRTLNSFSSAPSFGSHQIQHRRRGHNQVCCVSTSDHGRYLDEVALAKQPQRLEELLKVLEVQGQTIVAPDQRSGLHPLVIPLARAPAPQSDVLNSSARGETSYTCLLRWAENSAIRGMPLVCMSANAPGLSLLARSVDEYLHRALAEEDEAAKGQGGPIEESVGPSGQELYQRGSFASSPHKTMPAYLTRSAGMFMDVAEGLVNNHLRNEDLYSGLITSEWYMRPSHFPGWGRPFEFNAQLLRALQRDEEARDSARIALRMPWWTLGSGFETVRSLAKLHGDHAAVTHALSEANMTASGPLPPGVTLGKEPDLAAMDKTNEIMNKVAASEATWDAIRPALAEQYREAGQSGIADFVTAA
;
A
#
# COMPACT_ATOMS: atom_id res chain seq x y z
N MET A 1 0.61 -34.78 12.38
CA MET A 1 0.54 -35.86 11.38
C MET A 1 -0.62 -35.54 10.45
N TRP A 2 -0.36 -34.79 9.37
CA TRP A 2 -1.36 -34.40 8.38
C TRP A 2 -1.55 -35.53 7.36
N PRO A 3 -2.78 -35.81 6.92
CA PRO A 3 -3.01 -35.72 5.48
C PRO A 3 -4.41 -35.22 5.07
N SER A 4 -4.44 -34.62 3.86
CA SER A 4 -5.52 -34.65 2.85
C SER A 4 -6.12 -33.29 2.47
N PHE A 5 -5.49 -32.61 1.51
CA PHE A 5 -6.07 -31.53 0.71
C PHE A 5 -5.82 -31.75 -0.80
N ALA A 6 -6.01 -32.98 -1.28
CA ALA A 6 -5.72 -33.37 -2.67
C ALA A 6 -6.93 -33.94 -3.44
N TRP A 7 -8.17 -33.63 -3.03
CA TRP A 7 -9.38 -34.10 -3.72
C TRP A 7 -10.40 -32.97 -3.89
N LEU A 8 -10.19 -32.08 -4.86
CA LEU A 8 -11.29 -31.37 -5.56
C LEU A 8 -10.85 -30.67 -6.86
N LEU A 9 -9.91 -31.25 -7.63
CA LEU A 9 -9.43 -30.64 -8.89
C LEU A 9 -9.37 -31.62 -10.08
N LYS A 10 -10.00 -32.80 -10.00
CA LYS A 10 -9.97 -33.80 -11.08
C LYS A 10 -11.26 -33.99 -11.89
N ASP A 11 -12.40 -33.39 -11.49
CA ASP A 11 -13.69 -33.73 -12.12
C ASP A 11 -14.46 -32.56 -12.79
N VAL A 12 -13.80 -31.45 -13.17
CA VAL A 12 -14.48 -30.33 -13.89
C VAL A 12 -13.75 -29.86 -15.16
N ILE A 13 -13.04 -30.75 -15.86
CA ILE A 13 -12.64 -30.50 -17.26
C ILE A 13 -12.79 -31.81 -18.05
N PRO A 14 -13.98 -32.06 -18.62
CA PRO A 14 -14.04 -32.10 -20.08
C PRO A 14 -15.38 -31.61 -20.62
N ALA A 15 -15.45 -30.36 -21.09
CA ALA A 15 -16.60 -29.88 -21.85
C ALA A 15 -16.23 -28.85 -22.92
N PHE A 16 -15.08 -28.98 -23.58
CA PHE A 16 -14.79 -28.31 -24.86
C PHE A 16 -13.70 -29.09 -25.62
N LYS A 17 -14.07 -30.28 -26.11
CA LYS A 17 -13.38 -30.95 -27.22
C LYS A 17 -14.41 -31.15 -28.33
N GLY A 18 -14.42 -30.22 -29.27
CA GLY A 18 -15.22 -30.29 -30.48
C GLY A 18 -14.89 -29.08 -31.36
N GLN A 19 -14.40 -29.35 -32.56
CA GLN A 19 -14.09 -28.41 -33.65
C GLN A 19 -12.80 -27.58 -33.52
N ALA A 20 -11.72 -28.12 -34.09
CA ALA A 20 -11.02 -27.50 -35.22
C ALA A 20 -9.82 -28.39 -35.63
N GLU A 21 -10.10 -29.41 -36.43
CA GLU A 21 -9.12 -29.93 -37.38
C GLU A 21 -9.10 -28.98 -38.58
N HIS A 22 -7.98 -28.29 -38.83
CA HIS A 22 -7.37 -28.17 -40.15
C HIS A 22 -6.09 -27.31 -40.10
N ASP A 23 -5.09 -27.81 -40.81
CA ASP A 23 -3.88 -27.17 -41.33
C ASP A 23 -2.62 -26.96 -40.45
N ARG A 24 -1.68 -27.91 -40.69
CA ARG A 24 -0.32 -27.71 -41.23
C ARG A 24 0.79 -27.14 -40.34
N SER A 25 1.68 -28.06 -39.98
CA SER A 25 3.14 -28.01 -40.11
C SER A 25 3.87 -26.78 -39.54
N PHE A 26 4.63 -26.97 -38.45
CA PHE A 26 5.94 -26.34 -38.35
C PHE A 26 6.92 -27.20 -37.55
N THR A 27 8.02 -27.51 -38.22
CA THR A 27 9.14 -28.36 -37.83
C THR A 27 9.94 -27.71 -36.69
N ALA A 28 10.27 -28.49 -35.66
CA ALA A 28 11.14 -28.06 -34.56
C ALA A 28 12.61 -28.08 -35.01
N HIS A 29 13.27 -26.92 -35.04
CA HIS A 29 14.72 -26.81 -35.10
C HIS A 29 15.27 -26.54 -33.69
N PHE A 30 15.94 -27.56 -33.14
CA PHE A 30 16.86 -27.42 -32.01
C PHE A 30 18.08 -26.61 -32.48
N CYS A 31 18.33 -25.46 -31.85
CA CYS A 31 19.59 -24.75 -31.98
C CYS A 31 20.33 -24.81 -30.65
N LYS A 32 21.47 -25.51 -30.67
CA LYS A 32 22.44 -25.62 -29.60
C LYS A 32 23.28 -24.34 -29.61
N VAL A 33 23.28 -23.58 -28.51
CA VAL A 33 24.24 -22.49 -28.29
C VAL A 33 25.03 -22.82 -27.04
N GLU A 34 26.32 -23.08 -27.24
CA GLU A 34 27.35 -23.20 -26.20
C GLU A 34 28.13 -21.88 -26.10
N SER A 35 28.80 -21.70 -24.96
CA SER A 35 29.68 -20.59 -24.58
C SER A 35 28.95 -19.33 -24.15
N SER A 36 29.34 -18.54 -23.16
CA SER A 36 30.29 -18.57 -22.04
C SER A 36 30.16 -17.15 -21.46
N ASP A 37 30.37 -16.98 -20.17
CA ASP A 37 30.32 -15.69 -19.45
C ASP A 37 28.92 -15.08 -19.27
N LEU A 38 28.19 -15.61 -18.28
CA LEU A 38 27.15 -14.86 -17.56
C LEU A 38 27.55 -14.85 -16.07
N GLN A 39 28.03 -13.70 -15.59
CA GLN A 39 27.95 -13.38 -14.17
C GLN A 39 26.48 -13.16 -13.83
N ILE A 40 25.94 -14.05 -13.01
CA ILE A 40 24.64 -13.89 -12.38
C ILE A 40 24.92 -13.31 -10.99
N ASP A 41 24.54 -12.05 -10.78
CA ASP A 41 24.44 -11.49 -9.44
C ASP A 41 23.32 -12.21 -8.69
N VAL A 42 23.68 -12.83 -7.56
CA VAL A 42 22.76 -13.55 -6.68
C VAL A 42 22.25 -12.55 -5.63
N GLU A 43 21.26 -11.76 -6.00
CA GLU A 43 20.45 -10.97 -5.06
C GLU A 43 18.97 -11.12 -5.46
N GLU A 44 18.34 -12.23 -5.07
CA GLU A 44 16.87 -12.36 -4.94
C GLU A 44 16.45 -13.76 -4.44
N ALA A 45 17.09 -14.26 -3.39
CA ALA A 45 16.79 -15.59 -2.86
C ALA A 45 16.66 -15.61 -1.33
N SER A 46 15.83 -14.73 -0.77
CA SER A 46 15.32 -14.89 0.60
C SER A 46 14.04 -14.09 0.77
N TYR A 47 12.92 -14.61 0.23
CA TYR A 47 11.53 -14.46 0.72
C TYR A 47 10.51 -15.15 -0.22
N CYS A 48 10.94 -15.71 -1.35
CA CYS A 48 10.07 -16.37 -2.35
C CYS A 48 10.05 -17.92 -2.28
N TRP A 49 10.23 -18.55 -1.11
CA TRP A 49 9.97 -20.00 -0.98
C TRP A 49 8.50 -20.29 -0.68
N LEU A 50 7.66 -19.95 -1.66
CA LEU A 50 6.36 -20.51 -2.01
C LEU A 50 5.80 -19.53 -3.04
N MET A 51 5.69 -19.97 -4.30
CA MET A 51 4.89 -19.44 -5.43
C MET A 51 5.73 -19.43 -6.73
N ALA A 52 5.50 -20.42 -7.59
CA ALA A 52 6.09 -20.49 -8.93
C ALA A 52 5.15 -19.86 -9.97
N ILE A 53 5.63 -18.86 -10.74
CA ILE A 53 4.98 -18.38 -11.98
C ILE A 53 6.10 -17.99 -12.99
N PRO A 54 6.02 -18.40 -14.27
CA PRO A 54 7.05 -18.09 -15.27
C PRO A 54 6.84 -16.73 -15.94
N LEU A 55 7.90 -15.92 -16.02
CA LEU A 55 7.96 -14.66 -16.77
C LEU A 55 8.20 -14.90 -18.28
N ARG A 56 7.41 -14.24 -19.14
CA ARG A 56 7.63 -14.12 -20.59
C ARG A 56 8.35 -12.80 -20.87
N LEU A 57 9.54 -12.86 -21.45
CA LEU A 57 10.33 -11.70 -21.90
C LEU A 57 9.79 -11.13 -23.22
N SER A 58 9.62 -9.82 -23.28
CA SER A 58 9.36 -9.05 -24.51
C SER A 58 10.52 -8.08 -24.73
N LEU A 59 11.21 -8.22 -25.87
CA LEU A 59 12.32 -7.38 -26.31
C LEU A 59 11.78 -6.17 -27.06
N SER A 60 12.18 -4.96 -26.66
CA SER A 60 12.00 -3.73 -27.46
C SER A 60 13.38 -3.09 -27.70
N ARG A 61 13.65 -2.79 -28.98
CA ARG A 61 14.90 -2.26 -29.51
C ARG A 61 15.03 -0.76 -29.25
N GLY A 62 16.20 -0.34 -28.76
CA GLY A 62 16.58 1.08 -28.64
C GLY A 62 16.92 1.70 -29.99
N HIS A 63 16.55 2.97 -30.15
CA HIS A 63 17.08 3.86 -31.18
C HIS A 63 17.84 5.01 -30.51
N THR A 64 19.07 5.19 -30.98
CA THR A 64 20.01 6.26 -30.70
C THR A 64 19.54 7.61 -31.22
N SER A 65 19.82 8.69 -30.49
CA SER A 65 20.04 9.99 -31.12
C SER A 65 21.00 10.87 -30.32
N VAL A 66 21.96 11.40 -31.07
CA VAL A 66 23.07 12.27 -30.70
C VAL A 66 22.59 13.72 -30.68
N ARG A 67 23.07 14.57 -29.75
CA ARG A 67 23.26 16.01 -29.99
C ARG A 67 24.21 16.68 -28.98
N THR A 68 25.42 16.98 -29.49
CA THR A 68 26.21 18.22 -29.40
C THR A 68 26.14 19.12 -28.16
N LEU A 69 27.35 19.31 -27.61
CA LEU A 69 27.85 20.40 -26.79
C LEU A 69 27.55 21.80 -27.38
N ASN A 70 27.30 22.77 -26.51
CA ASN A 70 28.00 24.06 -26.53
C ASN A 70 27.83 24.80 -25.19
N SER A 71 28.98 25.16 -24.62
CA SER A 71 29.19 26.10 -23.53
C SER A 71 29.11 27.54 -24.04
N PHE A 72 28.67 28.50 -23.21
CA PHE A 72 29.26 29.83 -23.14
C PHE A 72 28.89 30.52 -21.81
N SER A 73 29.92 31.09 -21.19
CA SER A 73 29.97 31.85 -19.94
C SER A 73 29.50 33.29 -20.14
N SER A 74 28.92 33.94 -19.12
CA SER A 74 29.45 35.18 -18.51
C SER A 74 28.52 35.79 -17.44
N ALA A 75 29.12 36.13 -16.29
CA ALA A 75 28.57 36.98 -15.24
C ALA A 75 28.83 38.48 -15.54
N PRO A 76 28.15 39.39 -14.82
CA PRO A 76 28.92 40.37 -14.05
C PRO A 76 28.35 40.71 -12.66
N SER A 77 29.16 41.51 -11.97
CA SER A 77 29.31 41.75 -10.53
C SER A 77 28.38 42.78 -9.87
N PHE A 78 28.25 42.60 -8.54
CA PHE A 78 28.21 43.59 -7.45
C PHE A 78 27.56 44.97 -7.65
N GLY A 79 26.55 45.24 -6.80
CA GLY A 79 26.08 46.58 -6.44
C GLY A 79 25.41 46.55 -5.06
N SER A 80 26.11 47.05 -4.05
CA SER A 80 25.69 47.11 -2.65
C SER A 80 24.74 48.29 -2.43
N HIS A 81 23.50 48.03 -1.99
CA HIS A 81 22.68 49.06 -1.34
C HIS A 81 21.93 48.47 -0.15
N GLN A 82 22.40 48.85 1.05
CA GLN A 82 21.67 48.74 2.30
C GLN A 82 20.39 49.59 2.19
N ILE A 83 19.23 48.94 2.25
CA ILE A 83 17.97 49.60 2.57
C ILE A 83 17.38 48.88 3.78
N GLN A 84 17.41 49.57 4.92
CA GLN A 84 16.73 49.17 6.14
C GLN A 84 15.22 49.25 5.93
N HIS A 85 14.55 48.10 5.82
CA HIS A 85 13.10 48.01 5.96
C HIS A 85 12.71 47.09 7.12
N ARG A 86 12.42 47.75 8.25
CA ARG A 86 11.37 47.47 9.23
C ARG A 86 10.58 46.17 8.98
N ARG A 87 10.94 45.08 9.68
CA ARG A 87 10.12 43.86 9.73
C ARG A 87 8.84 44.13 10.53
N ARG A 88 7.75 44.42 9.83
CA ARG A 88 6.39 44.20 10.34
C ARG A 88 6.08 42.72 10.16
N GLY A 89 5.89 42.01 11.26
CA GLY A 89 5.41 40.63 11.26
C GLY A 89 4.08 40.54 10.52
N HIS A 90 4.13 40.01 9.31
CA HIS A 90 2.98 39.41 8.68
C HIS A 90 3.09 37.91 8.98
N ASN A 91 2.06 37.36 9.63
CA ASN A 91 1.81 35.93 9.62
C ASN A 91 1.62 35.54 8.15
N GLN A 92 2.70 35.06 7.55
CA GLN A 92 2.67 34.48 6.21
C GLN A 92 1.92 33.16 6.34
N VAL A 93 0.64 33.17 6.00
CA VAL A 93 -0.06 31.94 5.63
C VAL A 93 0.66 31.47 4.37
N CYS A 94 1.59 30.52 4.52
CA CYS A 94 2.23 29.87 3.38
C CYS A 94 1.12 29.15 2.62
N CYS A 95 0.73 29.70 1.48
CA CYS A 95 -0.04 28.96 0.50
C CYS A 95 0.86 27.81 0.01
N VAL A 96 0.56 26.59 0.45
CA VAL A 96 1.24 25.38 -0.06
C VAL A 96 0.78 25.20 -1.50
N SER A 97 1.70 25.31 -2.45
CA SER A 97 1.37 25.07 -3.86
C SER A 97 1.46 23.58 -4.18
N THR A 98 0.76 23.14 -5.22
CA THR A 98 0.88 21.76 -5.75
C THR A 98 2.33 21.41 -6.11
N SER A 99 3.11 22.40 -6.54
CA SER A 99 4.55 22.25 -6.83
C SER A 99 5.39 21.86 -5.62
N ASP A 100 4.96 22.18 -4.39
CA ASP A 100 5.72 21.83 -3.19
C ASP A 100 5.69 20.33 -2.91
N HIS A 101 4.56 19.67 -3.15
CA HIS A 101 4.44 18.21 -3.00
C HIS A 101 5.26 17.45 -4.04
N GLY A 102 5.21 17.89 -5.31
CA GLY A 102 6.04 17.30 -6.38
C GLY A 102 7.53 17.42 -6.08
N ARG A 103 7.98 18.62 -5.72
CA ARG A 103 9.38 18.86 -5.36
C ARG A 103 9.81 18.05 -4.14
N TYR A 104 8.97 17.95 -3.11
CA TYR A 104 9.28 17.15 -1.93
C TYR A 104 9.42 15.66 -2.28
N LEU A 105 8.59 15.14 -3.19
CA LEU A 105 8.70 13.75 -3.66
C LEU A 105 10.02 13.47 -4.38
N ASP A 106 10.46 14.41 -5.23
CA ASP A 106 11.69 14.27 -6.01
C ASP A 106 12.95 14.48 -5.16
N GLU A 107 12.98 15.50 -4.30
CA GLU A 107 14.19 15.94 -3.58
C GLU A 107 14.37 15.26 -2.22
N VAL A 108 13.28 15.04 -1.47
CA VAL A 108 13.34 14.50 -0.10
C VAL A 108 12.86 13.05 -0.06
N ALA A 109 11.74 12.77 -0.71
CA ALA A 109 11.17 11.44 -0.73
C ALA A 109 11.81 10.54 -1.81
N LEU A 110 12.73 11.03 -2.63
CA LEU A 110 13.44 10.29 -3.69
C LEU A 110 12.55 9.22 -4.37
N ALA A 111 11.31 9.57 -4.68
CA ALA A 111 10.28 8.65 -5.11
C ALA A 111 9.59 9.18 -6.36
N LYS A 112 9.23 8.27 -7.26
CA LYS A 112 8.57 8.64 -8.51
C LYS A 112 7.24 9.32 -8.22
N GLN A 113 7.10 10.56 -8.69
CA GLN A 113 5.85 11.30 -8.61
C GLN A 113 4.70 10.54 -9.28
N PRO A 114 3.54 10.40 -8.63
CA PRO A 114 2.32 9.93 -9.27
C PRO A 114 1.87 10.90 -10.39
N GLN A 115 1.46 10.37 -11.54
CA GLN A 115 1.15 11.19 -12.74
C GLN A 115 0.08 12.27 -12.49
N ARG A 116 -0.92 11.96 -11.66
CA ARG A 116 -2.10 12.81 -11.43
C ARG A 116 -2.16 13.43 -10.03
N LEU A 117 -0.98 13.75 -9.49
CA LEU A 117 -0.87 14.30 -8.14
C LEU A 117 -1.59 15.65 -8.00
N GLU A 118 -1.53 16.50 -9.03
CA GLU A 118 -2.18 17.81 -8.99
C GLU A 118 -3.70 17.70 -9.01
N GLU A 119 -4.24 16.82 -9.83
CA GLU A 119 -5.67 16.51 -9.88
C GLU A 119 -6.15 15.94 -8.55
N LEU A 120 -5.37 15.04 -7.93
CA LEU A 120 -5.68 14.53 -6.60
C LEU A 120 -5.82 15.64 -5.56
N LEU A 121 -4.88 16.58 -5.50
CA LEU A 121 -4.93 17.68 -4.54
C LEU A 121 -6.20 18.53 -4.72
N LYS A 122 -6.58 18.85 -5.96
CA LYS A 122 -7.82 19.58 -6.27
C LYS A 122 -9.06 18.79 -5.84
N VAL A 123 -9.09 17.48 -6.08
CA VAL A 123 -10.20 16.61 -5.65
C VAL A 123 -10.32 16.58 -4.13
N LEU A 124 -9.20 16.50 -3.40
CA LEU A 124 -9.20 16.55 -1.93
C LEU A 124 -9.76 17.89 -1.42
N GLU A 125 -9.42 19.01 -2.07
CA GLU A 125 -9.99 20.33 -1.74
C GLU A 125 -11.50 20.40 -1.99
N VAL A 126 -11.97 19.87 -3.13
CA VAL A 126 -13.41 19.79 -3.44
C VAL A 126 -14.17 18.91 -2.45
N GLN A 127 -13.54 17.85 -1.95
CA GLN A 127 -14.07 17.01 -0.88
C GLN A 127 -14.04 17.71 0.51
N GLY A 128 -13.64 18.98 0.58
CA GLY A 128 -13.62 19.78 1.79
C GLY A 128 -12.39 19.55 2.68
N GLN A 129 -11.36 18.88 2.18
CA GLN A 129 -10.09 18.71 2.91
C GLN A 129 -9.21 19.96 2.73
N THR A 130 -8.38 20.26 3.72
CA THR A 130 -7.42 21.37 3.66
C THR A 130 -6.05 20.84 3.27
N ILE A 131 -5.47 21.31 2.16
CA ILE A 131 -4.09 20.93 1.79
C ILE A 131 -3.10 21.33 2.88
N VAL A 132 -2.19 20.42 3.20
CA VAL A 132 -1.14 20.61 4.21
C VAL A 132 0.23 20.52 3.55
N ALA A 133 1.26 21.04 4.20
CA ALA A 133 2.62 20.97 3.63
C ALA A 133 3.19 19.54 3.81
N PRO A 134 3.96 19.02 2.83
CA PRO A 134 4.45 17.65 2.86
C PRO A 134 5.48 17.38 3.98
N ASP A 135 6.03 18.42 4.59
CA ASP A 135 6.95 18.38 5.73
C ASP A 135 6.22 18.33 7.09
N GLN A 136 4.90 18.54 7.14
CA GLN A 136 4.11 18.49 8.39
C GLN A 136 3.87 17.06 8.87
N ARG A 137 4.94 16.37 9.26
CA ARG A 137 4.96 14.92 9.53
C ARG A 137 5.02 14.55 11.01
N SER A 138 4.97 15.54 11.90
CA SER A 138 4.91 15.30 13.35
C SER A 138 3.66 14.50 13.73
N GLY A 139 3.84 13.48 14.54
CA GLY A 139 2.79 12.56 14.97
C GLY A 139 2.26 11.64 13.87
N LEU A 140 2.84 11.68 12.66
CA LEU A 140 2.48 10.81 11.54
C LEU A 140 3.47 9.66 11.39
N HIS A 141 3.02 8.59 10.74
CA HIS A 141 3.86 7.43 10.46
C HIS A 141 5.16 7.84 9.70
N PRO A 142 6.35 7.32 10.05
CA PRO A 142 7.62 7.74 9.46
C PRO A 142 7.74 7.55 7.95
N LEU A 143 6.86 6.76 7.34
CA LEU A 143 6.83 6.50 5.92
C LEU A 143 5.75 7.27 5.13
N VAL A 144 4.93 8.08 5.79
CA VAL A 144 3.87 8.83 5.10
C VAL A 144 4.29 10.25 4.75
N ILE A 145 3.68 10.77 3.68
CA ILE A 145 3.77 12.15 3.21
C ILE A 145 2.35 12.70 3.22
N PRO A 146 2.03 13.65 4.10
CA PRO A 146 0.69 14.21 4.18
C PRO A 146 0.36 15.02 2.93
N LEU A 147 -0.89 14.93 2.48
CA LEU A 147 -1.41 15.71 1.35
C LEU A 147 -2.46 16.71 1.82
N ALA A 148 -3.45 16.22 2.56
CA ALA A 148 -4.57 17.03 3.02
C ALA A 148 -5.03 16.55 4.40
N ARG A 149 -5.60 17.49 5.14
CA ARG A 149 -6.24 17.26 6.42
C ARG A 149 -7.75 17.24 6.22
N ALA A 150 -8.37 16.12 6.61
CA ALA A 150 -9.82 15.98 6.58
C ALA A 150 -10.48 16.99 7.57
N PRO A 151 -11.70 17.45 7.26
CA PRO A 151 -12.43 18.33 8.17
C PRO A 151 -12.66 17.61 9.50
N ALA A 152 -12.51 18.34 10.61
CA ALA A 152 -12.82 17.79 11.93
C ALA A 152 -14.29 17.35 11.96
N PRO A 153 -14.62 16.18 12.53
CA PRO A 153 -16.01 15.76 12.67
C PRO A 153 -16.76 16.85 13.45
N GLN A 154 -17.82 17.39 12.84
CA GLN A 154 -18.68 18.36 13.50
C GLN A 154 -19.29 17.66 14.73
N SER A 155 -19.04 18.23 15.90
CA SER A 155 -19.45 17.67 17.17
C SER A 155 -20.97 17.74 17.34
N ASP A 156 -21.70 16.77 16.80
CA ASP A 156 -23.10 16.56 17.11
C ASP A 156 -23.26 15.27 17.93
N VAL A 157 -23.44 15.49 19.25
CA VAL A 157 -24.27 14.73 20.20
C VAL A 157 -23.91 13.24 20.46
N LEU A 158 -23.47 13.00 21.71
CA LEU A 158 -23.53 11.73 22.47
C LEU A 158 -22.70 10.54 21.94
N ASN A 159 -21.38 10.61 22.10
CA ASN A 159 -20.56 9.51 22.65
C ASN A 159 -19.11 9.98 22.84
N SER A 160 -18.83 10.47 24.04
CA SER A 160 -17.52 10.95 24.47
C SER A 160 -16.55 9.78 24.68
N SER A 161 -15.73 9.50 23.66
CA SER A 161 -14.40 8.86 23.80
C SER A 161 -13.45 9.20 22.62
N ALA A 162 -13.97 9.55 21.44
CA ALA A 162 -13.14 10.03 20.34
C ALA A 162 -12.96 11.56 20.49
N ARG A 163 -11.82 12.00 21.03
CA ARG A 163 -11.39 13.40 20.85
C ARG A 163 -11.41 13.69 19.35
N GLY A 164 -11.72 14.93 18.97
CA GLY A 164 -11.70 15.39 17.57
C GLY A 164 -10.33 15.20 16.92
N GLU A 165 -10.07 13.98 16.50
CA GLU A 165 -8.79 13.53 15.96
C GLU A 165 -8.66 14.05 14.55
N THR A 166 -7.61 14.83 14.34
CA THR A 166 -7.25 15.33 13.03
C THR A 166 -6.84 14.16 12.14
N SER A 167 -7.65 13.86 11.12
CA SER A 167 -7.35 12.84 10.12
C SER A 167 -6.63 13.43 8.91
N TYR A 168 -5.66 12.70 8.40
CA TYR A 168 -4.83 13.11 7.26
C TYR A 168 -4.96 12.09 6.13
N THR A 169 -5.15 12.58 4.91
CA THR A 169 -4.94 11.83 3.68
C THR A 169 -3.47 11.97 3.29
N CYS A 170 -2.79 10.84 3.09
CA CYS A 170 -1.35 10.80 2.86
C CYS A 170 -0.98 9.86 1.70
N LEU A 171 0.19 10.07 1.12
CA LEU A 171 0.90 9.08 0.31
C LEU A 171 1.80 8.23 1.20
N LEU A 172 1.84 6.93 0.96
CA LEU A 172 2.75 6.01 1.64
C LEU A 172 3.97 5.72 0.75
N ARG A 173 5.16 6.10 1.23
CA ARG A 173 6.44 5.71 0.62
C ARG A 173 6.92 4.41 1.27
N TRP A 174 6.82 3.30 0.56
CA TRP A 174 7.43 2.05 1.02
C TRP A 174 8.95 2.20 1.19
N ALA A 175 9.50 1.55 2.21
CA ALA A 175 10.94 1.51 2.43
C ALA A 175 11.67 0.77 1.29
N GLU A 176 11.12 -0.39 0.91
CA GLU A 176 11.56 -1.11 -0.28
C GLU A 176 11.23 -0.30 -1.54
N ASN A 177 12.24 -0.09 -2.40
CA ASN A 177 12.11 0.56 -3.70
C ASN A 177 11.37 -0.35 -4.69
N SER A 178 10.12 -0.68 -4.37
CA SER A 178 9.31 -1.57 -5.20
C SER A 178 8.52 -0.74 -6.20
N ALA A 179 9.09 -0.60 -7.39
CA ALA A 179 8.34 -0.20 -8.59
C ALA A 179 7.04 -1.03 -8.76
N ILE A 180 6.97 -2.19 -8.12
CA ILE A 180 5.84 -3.13 -8.06
C ILE A 180 4.68 -2.64 -7.17
N ARG A 181 4.93 -1.98 -6.02
CA ARG A 181 3.86 -1.63 -5.06
C ARG A 181 3.29 -0.22 -5.24
N GLY A 182 3.89 0.59 -6.11
CA GLY A 182 3.46 1.97 -6.34
C GLY A 182 3.49 2.83 -5.06
N MET A 183 2.75 3.94 -5.09
CA MET A 183 2.60 4.83 -3.94
C MET A 183 1.12 4.89 -3.54
N PRO A 184 0.69 4.05 -2.58
CA PRO A 184 -0.70 3.98 -2.20
C PRO A 184 -1.15 5.21 -1.41
N LEU A 185 -2.44 5.49 -1.49
CA LEU A 185 -3.10 6.50 -0.66
C LEU A 185 -3.58 5.84 0.62
N VAL A 186 -3.26 6.46 1.74
CA VAL A 186 -3.65 6.02 3.07
C VAL A 186 -4.28 7.17 3.84
N CYS A 187 -5.07 6.85 4.86
CA CYS A 187 -5.46 7.80 5.88
C CYS A 187 -4.96 7.39 7.26
N MET A 188 -4.72 8.38 8.10
CA MET A 188 -4.42 8.17 9.51
C MET A 188 -4.84 9.36 10.36
N SER A 189 -5.29 9.10 11.59
CA SER A 189 -5.41 10.15 12.61
C SER A 189 -4.03 10.53 13.15
N ALA A 190 -3.87 11.78 13.57
CA ALA A 190 -2.67 12.23 14.27
C ALA A 190 -2.37 11.34 15.48
N ASN A 191 -1.14 10.83 15.58
CA ASN A 191 -0.66 9.91 16.62
C ASN A 191 -1.35 8.53 16.65
N ALA A 192 -2.17 8.19 15.65
CA ALA A 192 -2.74 6.86 15.58
C ALA A 192 -1.64 5.80 15.34
N PRO A 193 -1.76 4.62 15.96
CA PRO A 193 -0.79 3.54 15.83
C PRO A 193 -0.82 2.83 14.46
N GLY A 194 -1.78 3.15 13.59
CA GLY A 194 -1.97 2.47 12.32
C GLY A 194 -2.50 3.37 11.20
N LEU A 195 -2.46 2.82 9.99
CA LEU A 195 -2.89 3.41 8.74
C LEU A 195 -4.08 2.62 8.19
N SER A 196 -4.97 3.30 7.48
CA SER A 196 -6.02 2.67 6.67
C SER A 196 -5.76 2.93 5.20
N LEU A 197 -5.83 1.90 4.37
CA LEU A 197 -5.64 2.03 2.93
C LEU A 197 -6.89 2.65 2.29
N LEU A 198 -6.73 3.76 1.57
CA LEU A 198 -7.80 4.38 0.78
C LEU A 198 -7.81 3.84 -0.66
N ALA A 199 -6.63 3.70 -1.28
CA ALA A 199 -6.48 3.18 -2.63
C ALA A 199 -5.02 2.72 -2.87
N ARG A 200 -4.79 1.80 -3.80
CA ARG A 200 -3.43 1.32 -4.08
C ARG A 200 -2.63 2.27 -4.95
N SER A 201 -3.30 3.22 -5.61
CA SER A 201 -2.70 4.29 -6.39
C SER A 201 -3.59 5.53 -6.42
N VAL A 202 -3.03 6.65 -6.89
CA VAL A 202 -3.77 7.89 -7.17
C VAL A 202 -4.89 7.63 -8.18
N ASP A 203 -4.60 6.88 -9.24
CA ASP A 203 -5.53 6.59 -10.33
C ASP A 203 -6.74 5.79 -9.84
N GLU A 204 -6.53 4.77 -8.99
CA GLU A 204 -7.64 4.00 -8.39
C GLU A 204 -8.52 4.89 -7.52
N TYR A 205 -7.92 5.79 -6.74
CA TYR A 205 -8.67 6.74 -5.89
C TYR A 205 -9.52 7.70 -6.74
N LEU A 206 -8.92 8.29 -7.77
CA LEU A 206 -9.60 9.22 -8.68
C LEU A 206 -10.70 8.52 -9.47
N HIS A 207 -10.47 7.31 -9.97
CA HIS A 207 -11.49 6.52 -10.65
C HIS A 207 -12.69 6.28 -9.74
N ARG A 208 -12.45 5.82 -8.50
CA ARG A 208 -13.52 5.62 -7.51
C ARG A 208 -14.30 6.91 -7.25
N ALA A 209 -13.59 8.01 -6.98
CA ALA A 209 -14.23 9.30 -6.70
C ALA A 209 -15.11 9.79 -7.87
N LEU A 210 -14.64 9.65 -9.11
CA LEU A 210 -15.39 10.00 -10.31
C LEU A 210 -16.62 9.09 -10.52
N ALA A 211 -16.48 7.78 -10.30
CA ALA A 211 -17.58 6.83 -10.44
C ALA A 211 -18.68 7.04 -9.39
N GLU A 212 -18.30 7.27 -8.14
CA GLU A 212 -19.23 7.55 -7.05
C GLU A 212 -19.94 8.90 -7.24
N GLU A 213 -19.23 9.95 -7.69
CA GLU A 213 -19.85 11.24 -8.04
C GLU A 213 -20.85 11.09 -9.20
N ASP A 214 -20.47 10.37 -10.25
CA ASP A 214 -21.33 10.16 -11.42
C ASP A 214 -22.60 9.38 -11.08
N GLU A 215 -22.50 8.35 -10.24
CA GLU A 215 -23.67 7.62 -9.71
C GLU A 215 -24.56 8.55 -8.87
N ALA A 216 -23.97 9.34 -7.97
CA ALA A 216 -24.72 10.27 -7.11
C ALA A 216 -25.40 11.39 -7.90
N ALA A 217 -24.72 11.94 -8.91
CA ALA A 217 -25.20 12.98 -9.80
C ALA A 217 -26.08 12.44 -10.95
N LYS A 218 -26.25 11.12 -11.06
CA LYS A 218 -27.01 10.44 -12.12
C LYS A 218 -26.59 10.87 -13.53
N GLY A 219 -25.28 11.01 -13.77
CA GLY A 219 -24.76 11.40 -15.10
C GLY A 219 -24.80 12.89 -15.41
N GLN A 220 -25.10 13.76 -14.45
CA GLN A 220 -25.13 15.22 -14.67
C GLN A 220 -23.74 15.88 -14.57
N GLY A 221 -22.76 15.15 -14.07
CA GLY A 221 -21.43 15.65 -13.73
C GLY A 221 -21.40 16.34 -12.37
N GLY A 222 -20.19 16.65 -11.89
CA GLY A 222 -20.00 17.26 -10.59
C GLY A 222 -18.64 17.92 -10.42
N PRO A 223 -18.40 18.53 -9.24
CA PRO A 223 -17.19 19.31 -8.98
C PRO A 223 -15.90 18.47 -8.98
N ILE A 224 -15.96 17.16 -8.69
CA ILE A 224 -14.79 16.27 -8.80
C ILE A 224 -14.41 16.10 -10.27
N GLU A 225 -15.37 15.80 -11.14
CA GLU A 225 -15.13 15.70 -12.58
C GLU A 225 -14.55 17.00 -13.16
N GLU A 226 -15.09 18.16 -12.77
CA GLU A 226 -14.58 19.47 -13.17
C GLU A 226 -13.13 19.71 -12.71
N SER A 227 -12.77 19.21 -11.53
CA SER A 227 -11.43 19.40 -10.93
C SER A 227 -10.35 18.55 -11.58
N VAL A 228 -10.68 17.32 -11.98
CA VAL A 228 -9.75 16.43 -12.68
C VAL A 228 -9.62 16.82 -14.16
N GLY A 229 -10.68 17.38 -14.76
CA GLY A 229 -10.65 17.89 -16.13
C GLY A 229 -10.46 16.79 -17.19
N PRO A 230 -9.86 17.09 -18.36
CA PRO A 230 -9.74 16.15 -19.47
C PRO A 230 -8.97 14.88 -19.13
N SER A 231 -7.96 14.99 -18.25
CA SER A 231 -7.20 13.84 -17.76
C SER A 231 -8.16 12.80 -17.16
N GLY A 232 -9.22 13.22 -16.45
CA GLY A 232 -10.17 12.32 -15.79
C GLY A 232 -10.91 11.39 -16.73
N GLN A 233 -11.12 11.80 -17.98
CA GLN A 233 -11.81 10.99 -18.99
C GLN A 233 -11.02 9.74 -19.41
N GLU A 234 -9.70 9.74 -19.21
CA GLU A 234 -8.87 8.54 -19.42
C GLU A 234 -9.08 7.49 -18.31
N LEU A 235 -9.44 7.92 -17.10
CA LEU A 235 -9.69 7.03 -15.95
C LEU A 235 -11.15 6.56 -15.93
N TYR A 236 -12.08 7.50 -16.04
CA TYR A 236 -13.51 7.25 -15.96
C TYR A 236 -14.27 8.12 -16.94
N GLN A 237 -15.06 7.48 -17.82
CA GLN A 237 -15.99 8.20 -18.70
C GLN A 237 -17.35 8.28 -18.03
N ARG A 238 -17.98 9.45 -18.08
CA ARG A 238 -19.31 9.67 -17.52
C ARG A 238 -20.32 8.63 -18.03
N GLY A 239 -21.11 8.05 -17.13
CA GLY A 239 -22.04 6.98 -17.43
C GLY A 239 -21.39 5.58 -17.59
N SER A 240 -20.08 5.43 -17.36
CA SER A 240 -19.42 4.13 -17.47
C SER A 240 -20.00 3.10 -16.49
N PHE A 241 -20.32 3.51 -15.25
CA PHE A 241 -20.97 2.60 -14.31
C PHE A 241 -22.37 2.18 -14.80
N ALA A 242 -23.21 3.14 -15.19
CA ALA A 242 -24.57 2.90 -15.64
C ALA A 242 -24.67 2.03 -16.91
N SER A 243 -23.65 2.12 -17.78
CA SER A 243 -23.53 1.29 -18.99
C SER A 243 -22.84 -0.05 -18.76
N SER A 244 -22.22 -0.26 -17.59
CA SER A 244 -21.53 -1.50 -17.25
C SER A 244 -22.51 -2.64 -16.95
N PRO A 245 -22.08 -3.91 -17.06
CA PRO A 245 -22.91 -5.05 -16.66
C PRO A 245 -23.05 -5.20 -15.13
N HIS A 246 -22.40 -4.33 -14.34
CA HIS A 246 -22.36 -4.44 -12.88
C HIS A 246 -23.59 -3.78 -12.26
N LYS A 247 -24.30 -4.53 -11.41
CA LYS A 247 -25.55 -4.08 -10.79
C LYS A 247 -25.35 -3.12 -9.60
N THR A 248 -24.16 -3.12 -9.01
CA THR A 248 -23.86 -2.37 -7.79
C THR A 248 -22.50 -1.70 -7.90
N MET A 249 -22.36 -0.52 -7.28
CA MET A 249 -21.10 0.22 -7.26
C MET A 249 -19.93 -0.60 -6.69
N PRO A 250 -20.06 -1.34 -5.57
CA PRO A 250 -19.00 -2.22 -5.09
C PRO A 250 -18.51 -3.25 -6.11
N ALA A 251 -19.43 -3.83 -6.89
CA ALA A 251 -19.07 -4.80 -7.93
C ALA A 251 -18.38 -4.13 -9.13
N TYR A 252 -18.82 -2.92 -9.50
CA TYR A 252 -18.15 -2.11 -10.52
C TYR A 252 -16.74 -1.74 -10.11
N LEU A 253 -16.57 -1.13 -8.93
CA LEU A 253 -15.27 -0.68 -8.44
C LEU A 253 -14.25 -1.83 -8.44
N THR A 254 -14.62 -2.95 -7.84
CA THR A 254 -13.81 -4.18 -7.74
C THR A 254 -13.33 -4.71 -9.11
N ARG A 255 -14.09 -4.48 -10.18
CA ARG A 255 -13.82 -5.04 -11.51
C ARG A 255 -13.24 -4.05 -12.50
N SER A 256 -13.52 -2.76 -12.34
CA SER A 256 -13.20 -1.71 -13.31
C SER A 256 -12.27 -0.64 -12.75
N ALA A 257 -12.40 -0.26 -11.49
CA ALA A 257 -11.61 0.83 -10.90
C ALA A 257 -10.36 0.33 -10.16
N GLY A 258 -10.48 -0.77 -9.42
CA GLY A 258 -9.42 -1.27 -8.57
C GLY A 258 -9.94 -2.06 -7.37
N MET A 259 -9.03 -2.53 -6.54
CA MET A 259 -9.36 -3.26 -5.32
C MET A 259 -9.27 -2.34 -4.11
N PHE A 260 -10.35 -2.23 -3.34
CA PHE A 260 -10.41 -1.44 -2.12
C PHE A 260 -10.81 -2.31 -0.93
N MET A 261 -10.18 -2.10 0.23
CA MET A 261 -10.42 -2.92 1.42
C MET A 261 -11.84 -2.76 1.93
N ASP A 262 -12.31 -1.51 2.09
CA ASP A 262 -13.66 -1.20 2.55
C ASP A 262 -14.74 -1.74 1.60
N VAL A 263 -14.51 -1.69 0.28
CA VAL A 263 -15.41 -2.26 -0.72
C VAL A 263 -15.45 -3.79 -0.62
N ALA A 264 -14.30 -4.46 -0.49
CA ALA A 264 -14.23 -5.91 -0.34
C ALA A 264 -14.91 -6.39 0.96
N GLU A 265 -14.65 -5.70 2.08
CA GLU A 265 -15.33 -5.96 3.36
C GLU A 265 -16.83 -5.70 3.27
N GLY A 266 -17.24 -4.63 2.56
CA GLY A 266 -18.64 -4.33 2.26
C GLY A 266 -19.34 -5.42 1.47
N LEU A 267 -18.67 -6.04 0.49
CA LEU A 267 -19.18 -7.17 -0.28
C LEU A 267 -19.41 -8.40 0.60
N VAL A 268 -18.45 -8.74 1.47
CA VAL A 268 -18.62 -9.83 2.45
C VAL A 268 -19.82 -9.56 3.34
N ASN A 269 -19.89 -8.37 3.93
CA ASN A 269 -21.00 -7.97 4.80
C ASN A 269 -22.35 -7.97 4.09
N ASN A 270 -22.38 -7.69 2.78
CA ASN A 270 -23.60 -7.77 1.98
C ASN A 270 -24.08 -9.21 1.79
N HIS A 271 -23.16 -10.16 1.52
CA HIS A 271 -23.53 -11.59 1.46
C HIS A 271 -24.10 -12.08 2.80
N LEU A 272 -23.45 -11.72 3.92
CA LEU A 272 -23.92 -12.11 5.25
C LEU A 272 -25.28 -11.51 5.59
N ARG A 273 -25.53 -10.24 5.23
CA ARG A 273 -26.85 -9.60 5.40
C ARG A 273 -27.96 -10.26 4.59
N ASN A 274 -27.61 -10.89 3.47
CA ASN A 274 -28.53 -11.64 2.63
C ASN A 274 -28.60 -13.13 3.01
N GLU A 275 -28.09 -13.51 4.20
CA GLU A 275 -28.05 -14.89 4.71
C GLU A 275 -27.26 -15.86 3.81
N ASP A 276 -26.43 -15.34 2.92
CA ASP A 276 -25.57 -16.12 2.01
C ASP A 276 -24.18 -16.33 2.64
N LEU A 277 -24.13 -17.23 3.62
CA LEU A 277 -22.92 -17.50 4.39
C LEU A 277 -21.75 -17.99 3.51
N TYR A 278 -22.03 -18.89 2.56
CA TYR A 278 -20.97 -19.50 1.73
C TYR A 278 -20.31 -18.46 0.83
N SER A 279 -21.09 -17.61 0.16
CA SER A 279 -20.50 -16.53 -0.64
C SER A 279 -19.78 -15.52 0.22
N GLY A 280 -20.25 -15.23 1.44
CA GLY A 280 -19.54 -14.39 2.40
C GLY A 280 -18.15 -14.94 2.75
N LEU A 281 -18.06 -16.23 3.08
CA LEU A 281 -16.79 -16.91 3.40
C LEU A 281 -15.85 -16.97 2.18
N ILE A 282 -16.36 -17.36 1.01
CA ILE A 282 -15.56 -17.41 -0.23
C ILE A 282 -15.03 -16.02 -0.59
N THR A 283 -15.84 -14.97 -0.41
CA THR A 283 -15.43 -13.59 -0.67
C THR A 283 -14.38 -13.13 0.34
N SER A 284 -14.50 -13.51 1.62
CA SER A 284 -13.49 -13.24 2.65
C SER A 284 -12.14 -13.91 2.34
N GLU A 285 -12.15 -15.17 1.90
CA GLU A 285 -10.94 -15.86 1.47
C GLU A 285 -10.33 -15.26 0.20
N TRP A 286 -11.16 -14.86 -0.76
CA TRP A 286 -10.72 -14.14 -1.96
C TRP A 286 -10.09 -12.79 -1.61
N TYR A 287 -10.64 -12.06 -0.63
CA TYR A 287 -10.09 -10.79 -0.14
C TYR A 287 -8.66 -10.94 0.41
N MET A 288 -8.37 -12.04 1.12
CA MET A 288 -7.04 -12.33 1.70
C MET A 288 -5.94 -12.66 0.68
N ARG A 289 -6.23 -12.75 -0.62
CA ARG A 289 -5.21 -13.10 -1.61
C ARG A 289 -4.04 -12.09 -1.58
N PRO A 290 -2.77 -12.55 -1.47
CA PRO A 290 -1.61 -11.66 -1.35
C PRO A 290 -1.44 -10.66 -2.50
N SER A 291 -1.96 -10.99 -3.69
CA SER A 291 -1.92 -10.14 -4.87
C SER A 291 -2.80 -8.89 -4.78
N HIS A 292 -3.83 -8.88 -3.92
CA HIS A 292 -4.72 -7.72 -3.81
C HIS A 292 -4.09 -6.61 -2.99
N PHE A 293 -3.58 -6.94 -1.81
CA PHE A 293 -3.05 -5.99 -0.83
C PHE A 293 -1.72 -6.49 -0.23
N PRO A 294 -0.63 -6.50 -1.02
CA PRO A 294 0.65 -7.02 -0.56
C PRO A 294 1.20 -6.19 0.60
N GLY A 295 1.56 -6.86 1.70
CA GLY A 295 2.11 -6.20 2.89
C GLY A 295 1.07 -5.60 3.83
N TRP A 296 -0.23 -5.84 3.62
CA TRP A 296 -1.30 -5.39 4.52
C TRP A 296 -1.87 -6.54 5.35
N GLY A 297 -1.96 -6.33 6.67
CA GLY A 297 -2.54 -7.28 7.63
C GLY A 297 -4.07 -7.24 7.71
N ARG A 298 -4.70 -6.11 7.35
CA ARG A 298 -6.15 -5.90 7.45
C ARG A 298 -7.01 -7.03 6.83
N PRO A 299 -6.71 -7.58 5.64
CA PRO A 299 -7.52 -8.67 5.08
C PRO A 299 -7.57 -9.92 5.98
N PHE A 300 -6.43 -10.31 6.56
CA PHE A 300 -6.33 -11.47 7.45
C PHE A 300 -6.99 -11.22 8.80
N GLU A 301 -6.90 -9.99 9.29
CA GLU A 301 -7.59 -9.54 10.50
C GLU A 301 -9.11 -9.57 10.32
N PHE A 302 -9.63 -9.00 9.24
CA PHE A 302 -11.05 -8.98 8.94
C PHE A 302 -11.60 -10.42 8.85
N ASN A 303 -10.87 -11.31 8.17
CA ASN A 303 -11.23 -12.72 8.10
C ASN A 303 -11.22 -13.39 9.49
N ALA A 304 -10.26 -13.06 10.36
CA ALA A 304 -10.24 -13.56 11.74
C ALA A 304 -11.47 -13.10 12.53
N GLN A 305 -11.87 -11.84 12.39
CA GLN A 305 -13.06 -11.28 13.02
C GLN A 305 -14.33 -11.97 12.53
N LEU A 306 -14.45 -12.20 11.21
CA LEU A 306 -15.57 -12.93 10.62
C LEU A 306 -15.65 -14.36 11.15
N LEU A 307 -14.54 -15.11 11.12
CA LEU A 307 -14.50 -16.50 11.61
C LEU A 307 -14.86 -16.58 13.09
N ARG A 308 -14.40 -15.62 13.91
CA ARG A 308 -14.77 -15.51 15.32
C ARG A 308 -16.27 -15.25 15.49
N ALA A 309 -16.87 -14.36 14.69
CA ALA A 309 -18.30 -14.10 14.73
C ALA A 309 -19.14 -15.35 14.37
N LEU A 310 -18.58 -16.24 13.54
CA LEU A 310 -19.15 -17.52 13.16
C LEU A 310 -18.77 -18.67 14.12
N GLN A 311 -18.17 -18.38 15.27
CA GLN A 311 -17.73 -19.36 16.29
C GLN A 311 -16.68 -20.37 15.79
N ARG A 312 -15.91 -20.02 14.75
CA ARG A 312 -14.79 -20.81 14.19
C ARG A 312 -13.47 -20.40 14.83
N ASP A 313 -13.35 -20.62 16.12
CA ASP A 313 -12.30 -20.03 16.97
C ASP A 313 -10.86 -20.41 16.62
N GLU A 314 -10.63 -21.64 16.18
CA GLU A 314 -9.28 -22.10 15.81
C GLU A 314 -8.81 -21.43 14.52
N GLU A 315 -9.68 -21.37 13.51
CA GLU A 315 -9.39 -20.72 12.23
C GLU A 315 -9.26 -19.20 12.40
N ALA A 316 -10.10 -18.60 13.25
CA ALA A 316 -9.98 -17.19 13.61
C ALA A 316 -8.62 -16.89 14.25
N ARG A 317 -8.18 -17.72 15.19
CA ARG A 317 -6.86 -17.60 15.84
C ARG A 317 -5.73 -17.70 14.82
N ASP A 318 -5.80 -18.67 13.91
CA ASP A 318 -4.74 -18.90 12.94
C ASP A 318 -4.69 -17.75 11.90
N SER A 319 -5.84 -17.24 11.46
CA SER A 319 -5.93 -16.04 10.60
C SER A 319 -5.37 -14.80 11.30
N ALA A 320 -5.65 -14.59 12.59
CA ALA A 320 -5.10 -13.48 13.37
C ALA A 320 -3.57 -13.58 13.53
N ARG A 321 -3.02 -14.79 13.67
CA ARG A 321 -1.57 -15.01 13.70
C ARG A 321 -0.90 -14.70 12.38
N ILE A 322 -1.59 -14.91 11.25
CA ILE A 322 -1.11 -14.46 9.94
C ILE A 322 -1.13 -12.93 9.86
N ALA A 323 -2.20 -12.28 10.34
CA ALA A 323 -2.27 -10.82 10.37
C ALA A 323 -1.11 -10.20 11.17
N LEU A 324 -0.73 -10.78 12.31
CA LEU A 324 0.41 -10.33 13.12
C LEU A 324 1.79 -10.63 12.52
N ARG A 325 1.87 -11.34 11.39
CA ARG A 325 3.11 -11.47 10.60
C ARG A 325 3.26 -10.36 9.57
N MET A 326 2.21 -9.58 9.34
CA MET A 326 2.26 -8.36 8.53
C MET A 326 2.63 -7.18 9.42
N PRO A 327 3.05 -6.02 8.86
CA PRO A 327 3.35 -4.83 9.66
C PRO A 327 2.13 -4.39 10.49
N TRP A 328 2.27 -4.26 11.81
CA TRP A 328 1.11 -4.09 12.69
C TRP A 328 0.40 -2.74 12.54
N TRP A 329 1.08 -1.74 11.97
CA TRP A 329 0.49 -0.46 11.59
C TRP A 329 -0.47 -0.57 10.39
N THR A 330 -0.61 -1.75 9.76
CA THR A 330 -1.60 -2.02 8.70
C THR A 330 -2.88 -2.69 9.21
N LEU A 331 -3.01 -2.90 10.53
CA LEU A 331 -4.19 -3.48 11.16
C LEU A 331 -5.27 -2.41 11.36
N GLY A 332 -6.52 -2.74 11.10
CA GLY A 332 -7.66 -1.83 11.22
C GLY A 332 -8.16 -1.65 12.66
N SER A 333 -8.22 -2.73 13.44
CA SER A 333 -8.66 -2.70 14.86
C SER A 333 -7.52 -2.59 15.87
N GLY A 334 -6.28 -2.41 15.39
CA GLY A 334 -5.08 -2.26 16.20
C GLY A 334 -4.53 -3.56 16.79
N PHE A 335 -3.29 -3.48 17.27
CA PHE A 335 -2.52 -4.63 17.75
C PHE A 335 -3.24 -5.44 18.84
N GLU A 336 -3.80 -4.77 19.85
CA GLU A 336 -4.39 -5.44 21.03
C GLU A 336 -5.56 -6.36 20.65
N THR A 337 -6.44 -5.90 19.77
CA THR A 337 -7.58 -6.68 19.29
C THR A 337 -7.11 -7.94 18.57
N VAL A 338 -6.13 -7.81 17.68
CA VAL A 338 -5.61 -8.93 16.89
C VAL A 338 -4.79 -9.89 17.75
N ARG A 339 -4.00 -9.39 18.70
CA ARG A 339 -3.28 -10.19 19.70
C ARG A 339 -4.23 -11.06 20.52
N SER A 340 -5.35 -10.49 20.95
CA SER A 340 -6.41 -11.21 21.67
C SER A 340 -7.02 -12.33 20.81
N LEU A 341 -7.38 -12.04 19.55
CA LEU A 341 -7.88 -13.05 18.60
C LEU A 341 -6.87 -14.18 18.36
N ALA A 342 -5.58 -13.83 18.26
CA ALA A 342 -4.47 -14.78 18.08
C ALA A 342 -4.17 -15.63 19.33
N LYS A 343 -4.82 -15.33 20.47
CA LYS A 343 -4.59 -15.95 21.79
C LYS A 343 -3.12 -15.87 22.20
N LEU A 344 -2.52 -14.69 22.00
CA LEU A 344 -1.14 -14.39 22.40
C LEU A 344 -1.14 -13.40 23.56
N HIS A 345 -0.10 -13.45 24.38
CA HIS A 345 0.03 -12.66 25.60
C HIS A 345 1.36 -11.94 25.64
N GLY A 346 1.42 -10.87 26.42
CA GLY A 346 2.61 -10.04 26.60
C GLY A 346 2.65 -8.82 25.69
N ASP A 347 3.81 -8.17 25.70
CA ASP A 347 4.14 -6.97 24.94
C ASP A 347 4.52 -7.31 23.47
N HIS A 348 4.92 -6.31 22.69
CA HIS A 348 5.35 -6.51 21.31
C HIS A 348 6.47 -7.56 21.19
N ALA A 349 7.43 -7.59 22.12
CA ALA A 349 8.58 -8.49 22.08
C ALA A 349 8.15 -9.93 22.33
N ALA A 350 7.30 -10.17 23.33
CA ALA A 350 6.74 -11.49 23.62
C ALA A 350 5.92 -12.05 22.45
N VAL A 351 5.12 -11.20 21.80
CA VAL A 351 4.32 -11.62 20.63
C VAL A 351 5.20 -11.94 19.44
N THR A 352 6.18 -11.09 19.13
CA THR A 352 7.15 -11.34 18.05
C THR A 352 7.93 -12.63 18.28
N HIS A 353 8.39 -12.87 19.52
CA HIS A 353 9.07 -14.10 19.89
C HIS A 353 8.18 -15.34 19.70
N ALA A 354 6.95 -15.31 20.22
CA ALA A 354 6.01 -16.43 20.11
C ALA A 354 5.68 -16.78 18.65
N LEU A 355 5.56 -15.77 17.77
CA LEU A 355 5.32 -15.98 16.34
C LEU A 355 6.56 -16.57 15.63
N SER A 356 7.76 -16.15 16.04
CA SER A 356 9.02 -16.68 15.52
C SER A 356 9.25 -18.14 15.93
N GLU A 357 9.03 -18.49 17.20
CA GLU A 357 9.12 -19.86 17.69
C GLU A 357 8.12 -20.80 16.98
N ALA A 358 6.89 -20.33 16.76
CA ALA A 358 5.88 -21.09 16.03
C ALA A 358 6.33 -21.37 14.58
N ASN A 359 7.03 -20.43 13.94
CA ASN A 359 7.62 -20.64 12.62
C ASN A 359 8.74 -21.67 12.64
N MET A 360 9.68 -21.56 13.57
CA MET A 360 10.79 -22.52 13.69
C MET A 360 10.28 -23.95 13.93
N THR A 361 9.24 -24.09 14.76
CA THR A 361 8.60 -25.37 15.04
C THR A 361 7.92 -25.95 13.79
N ALA A 362 7.30 -25.11 12.97
CA ALA A 362 6.63 -25.53 11.73
C ALA A 362 7.62 -25.89 10.61
N SER A 363 8.76 -25.18 10.51
CA SER A 363 9.80 -25.41 9.49
C SER A 363 10.71 -26.61 9.78
N GLY A 364 10.65 -27.17 11.00
CA GLY A 364 11.50 -28.28 11.45
C GLY A 364 12.90 -27.83 11.88
N PRO A 365 13.67 -28.68 12.57
CA PRO A 365 15.04 -28.35 12.98
C PRO A 365 15.93 -28.16 11.75
N LEU A 366 16.80 -27.15 11.81
CA LEU A 366 17.82 -26.94 10.78
C LEU A 366 18.72 -28.17 10.67
N PRO A 367 19.18 -28.53 9.46
CA PRO A 367 20.17 -29.59 9.29
C PRO A 367 21.41 -29.33 10.19
N PRO A 368 21.99 -30.37 10.82
CA PRO A 368 23.16 -30.20 11.67
C PRO A 368 24.31 -29.57 10.89
N GLY A 369 24.85 -28.45 11.41
CA GLY A 369 25.94 -27.68 10.79
C GLY A 369 25.49 -26.43 10.03
N VAL A 370 24.19 -26.17 9.88
CA VAL A 370 23.66 -24.93 9.30
C VAL A 370 23.31 -23.96 10.42
N THR A 371 24.18 -22.97 10.66
CA THR A 371 23.78 -21.76 11.38
C THR A 371 23.11 -20.82 10.38
N LEU A 372 21.80 -20.61 10.53
CA LEU A 372 21.11 -19.58 9.77
C LEU A 372 21.49 -18.21 10.35
N GLY A 373 22.70 -17.73 10.06
CA GLY A 373 23.01 -16.32 10.25
C GLY A 373 22.11 -15.54 9.30
N LYS A 374 21.19 -14.75 9.84
CA LYS A 374 20.47 -13.78 9.00
C LYS A 374 21.51 -12.80 8.46
N GLU A 375 21.45 -12.51 7.17
CA GLU A 375 22.26 -11.46 6.58
C GLU A 375 22.05 -10.15 7.36
N PRO A 376 23.11 -9.34 7.58
CA PRO A 376 23.06 -8.17 8.44
C PRO A 376 21.95 -7.20 8.02
N ASP A 377 21.77 -7.02 6.72
CA ASP A 377 20.75 -6.14 6.15
C ASP A 377 19.34 -6.63 6.46
N LEU A 378 19.12 -7.94 6.40
CA LEU A 378 17.85 -8.55 6.76
C LEU A 378 17.56 -8.42 8.26
N ALA A 379 18.58 -8.59 9.10
CA ALA A 379 18.45 -8.40 10.54
C ALA A 379 18.13 -6.93 10.91
N ALA A 380 18.72 -5.97 10.19
CA ALA A 380 18.42 -4.55 10.35
C ALA A 380 16.99 -4.20 9.89
N MET A 381 16.50 -4.83 8.82
CA MET A 381 15.10 -4.68 8.39
C MET A 381 14.10 -5.31 9.37
N ASP A 382 14.41 -6.48 9.94
CA ASP A 382 13.60 -7.07 11.01
C ASP A 382 13.52 -6.14 12.22
N LYS A 383 14.64 -5.49 12.57
CA LYS A 383 14.69 -4.53 13.67
C LYS A 383 13.92 -3.25 13.38
N THR A 384 13.93 -2.79 12.14
CA THR A 384 13.11 -1.68 11.66
C THR A 384 11.62 -1.97 11.88
N ASN A 385 11.17 -3.19 11.54
CA ASN A 385 9.79 -3.63 11.81
C ASN A 385 9.49 -3.71 13.31
N GLU A 386 10.41 -4.24 14.12
CA GLU A 386 10.28 -4.29 15.57
C GLU A 386 10.09 -2.89 16.19
N ILE A 387 10.87 -1.90 15.73
CA ILE A 387 10.76 -0.50 16.18
C ILE A 387 9.39 0.08 15.85
N MET A 388 8.87 -0.14 14.64
CA MET A 388 7.52 0.33 14.27
C MET A 388 6.42 -0.40 15.06
N ASN A 389 6.59 -1.69 15.33
CA ASN A 389 5.66 -2.49 16.12
C ASN A 389 5.48 -1.97 17.56
N LYS A 390 6.50 -1.32 18.15
CA LYS A 390 6.36 -0.64 19.46
C LYS A 390 5.28 0.43 19.43
N VAL A 391 5.19 1.21 18.35
CA VAL A 391 4.14 2.24 18.22
C VAL A 391 2.78 1.59 18.00
N ALA A 392 2.72 0.55 17.17
CA ALA A 392 1.48 -0.21 16.95
C ALA A 392 0.94 -0.84 18.25
N ALA A 393 1.84 -1.28 19.14
CA ALA A 393 1.54 -1.79 20.47
C ALA A 393 1.31 -0.70 21.53
N SER A 394 1.29 0.58 21.15
CA SER A 394 1.13 1.74 22.05
C SER A 394 2.23 1.89 23.13
N GLU A 395 3.43 1.40 22.84
CA GLU A 395 4.60 1.48 23.73
C GLU A 395 5.53 2.66 23.39
N ALA A 396 5.33 3.30 22.23
CA ALA A 396 6.10 4.45 21.77
C ALA A 396 5.23 5.36 20.89
N THR A 397 5.78 6.52 20.48
CA THR A 397 5.16 7.42 19.49
C THR A 397 5.97 7.43 18.20
N TRP A 398 5.33 7.81 17.09
CA TRP A 398 6.01 7.91 15.79
C TRP A 398 7.23 8.83 15.83
N ASP A 399 7.10 10.00 16.46
CA ASP A 399 8.19 10.98 16.54
C ASP A 399 9.37 10.47 17.37
N ALA A 400 9.10 9.74 18.46
CA ALA A 400 10.14 9.20 19.34
C ALA A 400 10.99 8.10 18.66
N ILE A 401 10.41 7.34 17.73
CA ILE A 401 11.13 6.25 17.07
C ILE A 401 11.97 6.68 15.86
N ARG A 402 11.74 7.88 15.30
CA ARG A 402 12.40 8.34 14.06
C ARG A 402 13.93 8.24 14.08
N PRO A 403 14.65 8.66 15.14
CA PRO A 403 16.12 8.59 15.14
C PRO A 403 16.64 7.15 15.10
N ALA A 404 16.06 6.26 15.92
CA ALA A 404 16.44 4.86 15.96
C ALA A 404 16.08 4.13 14.66
N LEU A 405 14.91 4.44 14.10
CA LEU A 405 14.44 3.88 12.84
C LEU A 405 15.35 4.27 11.67
N ALA A 406 15.75 5.54 11.60
CA ALA A 406 16.67 6.01 10.55
C ALA A 406 18.03 5.33 10.63
N GLU A 407 18.56 5.10 11.84
CA GLU A 407 19.83 4.39 11.99
C GLU A 407 19.76 2.95 11.48
N GLN A 408 18.68 2.23 11.78
CA GLN A 408 18.48 0.87 11.28
C GLN A 408 18.33 0.83 9.75
N TYR A 409 17.68 1.84 9.13
CA TYR A 409 17.66 1.94 7.68
C TYR A 409 19.05 2.20 7.08
N ARG A 410 19.93 2.96 7.73
CA ARG A 410 21.33 3.13 7.27
C ARG A 410 22.12 1.83 7.38
N GLU A 411 21.96 1.11 8.49
CA GLU A 411 22.58 -0.21 8.68
C GLU A 411 22.09 -1.22 7.62
N ALA A 412 20.84 -1.12 7.18
CA ALA A 412 20.27 -1.93 6.10
C ALA A 412 20.61 -1.42 4.68
N GLY A 413 21.53 -0.45 4.53
CA GLY A 413 21.92 0.10 3.23
C GLY A 413 20.90 1.06 2.58
N GLN A 414 19.82 1.42 3.28
CA GLN A 414 18.72 2.27 2.77
C GLN A 414 18.86 3.74 3.21
N SER A 415 20.02 4.36 2.94
CA SER A 415 20.29 5.75 3.36
C SER A 415 19.25 6.76 2.88
N GLY A 416 18.72 6.61 1.65
CA GLY A 416 17.70 7.50 1.12
C GLY A 416 16.34 7.41 1.85
N ILE A 417 16.06 6.29 2.53
CA ILE A 417 14.90 6.15 3.43
C ILE A 417 15.23 6.74 4.79
N ALA A 418 16.44 6.49 5.30
CA ALA A 418 16.88 7.07 6.57
C ALA A 418 16.81 8.60 6.57
N ASP A 419 17.32 9.24 5.51
CA ASP A 419 17.31 10.70 5.37
C ASP A 419 15.88 11.24 5.32
N PHE A 420 14.99 10.56 4.59
CA PHE A 420 13.57 10.88 4.56
C PHE A 420 12.86 10.72 5.90
N VAL A 421 13.18 9.69 6.67
CA VAL A 421 12.60 9.50 8.02
C VAL A 421 13.03 10.64 8.94
N THR A 422 14.26 11.14 8.80
CA THR A 422 14.81 12.27 9.58
C THR A 422 14.38 13.66 9.12
N ALA A 423 13.93 13.82 7.88
CA ALA A 423 13.53 15.10 7.30
C ALA A 423 12.16 15.64 7.80
N ALA A 424 11.64 15.10 8.91
CA ALA A 424 10.31 15.38 9.45
C ALA A 424 10.30 16.44 10.57
#